data_AF-A0A7V7WZC3-F1
#
_entry.id   AF-A0A7V7WZC3-F1
#
_cell.length_a   1.000
_cell.length_b   1.000
_cell.length_c   1.000
_cell.angle_alpha   90.00
_cell.angle_beta   90.00
_cell.angle_gamma   90.00
#
_symmetry.space_group_name_H-M   'P 1'
#
loop_
_entity.id
_entity.type
_entity.pdbx_description
1 polymer ?
#
loop_
_entity_poly.entity_id
_entity_poly.type
_entity_poly.pdbx_seq_one_letter_code
_entity_poly.pdbx_strand_id
1 'polypeptide(L)'
;MDALIAATLASLRPTHRHAVMDLVAQAGIDVGPWAVKRDGTPVRKPRENPAYCYDWAFGSDAEGYVLCIWHDSLGEVVLPQGAALAFQENVRQLALSLDRIAIDRTQPSDIRNRARDQAGRARKFESALQRSFRKQLAVRVIVNEGDQRADDELGTSKSTVKLRALDDARWFVHRYDDAMGDALLVRGIELPGVAGTPADVVLDQESPTTNMSVAGQPPGDKAASPAVPPTYVDQFSEPAAVAAREATVLLRDRSAAVRARVLARSEGRCELCARPGFLTAAGSIYLETHHVLPLAEDGPDHESNVVALCPEDHRRAHYGAERLAMAERLSALLRERFPA
;
A
#
# COMPACT_ATOMS: atom_id res chain seq x y z
N MET A 1 -29.42 6.98 -17.10
CA MET A 1 -29.36 6.56 -15.70
C MET A 1 -30.74 6.03 -15.32
N ASP A 2 -30.81 4.76 -14.94
CA ASP A 2 -31.96 4.10 -14.37
C ASP A 2 -32.54 4.91 -13.20
N ALA A 3 -33.87 4.96 -13.07
CA ALA A 3 -34.54 5.82 -12.10
C ALA A 3 -34.23 5.43 -10.64
N LEU A 4 -34.03 4.14 -10.36
CA LEU A 4 -33.66 3.66 -9.03
C LEU A 4 -32.20 4.01 -8.71
N ILE A 5 -31.30 3.92 -9.68
CA ILE A 5 -29.90 4.34 -9.53
C ILE A 5 -29.82 5.85 -9.30
N ALA A 6 -30.58 6.64 -10.06
CA ALA A 6 -30.65 8.10 -9.87
C ALA A 6 -31.16 8.47 -8.47
N ALA A 7 -32.21 7.81 -7.98
CA ALA A 7 -32.76 8.05 -6.64
C ALA A 7 -31.76 7.63 -5.54
N THR A 8 -31.05 6.52 -5.74
CA THR A 8 -30.00 6.05 -4.82
C THR A 8 -28.81 7.01 -4.80
N LEU A 9 -28.36 7.49 -5.95
CA LEU A 9 -27.30 8.50 -6.02
C LEU A 9 -27.73 9.75 -5.26
N ALA A 10 -28.94 10.26 -5.49
CA ALA A 10 -29.45 11.44 -4.79
C ALA A 10 -29.50 11.26 -3.27
N SER A 11 -29.90 10.08 -2.77
CA SER A 11 -29.98 9.81 -1.33
C SER A 11 -28.61 9.70 -0.64
N LEU A 12 -27.55 9.38 -1.38
CA LEU A 12 -26.18 9.34 -0.86
C LEU A 12 -25.55 10.72 -0.67
N ARG A 13 -26.17 11.80 -1.17
CA ARG A 13 -25.61 13.15 -1.02
C ARG A 13 -25.61 13.54 0.47
N PRO A 14 -24.44 13.84 1.07
CA PRO A 14 -24.35 14.18 2.49
C PRO A 14 -25.14 15.46 2.84
N THR A 15 -25.92 15.39 3.91
CA THR A 15 -26.76 16.51 4.39
C THR A 15 -26.30 17.13 5.71
N HIS A 16 -25.36 16.47 6.42
CA HIS A 16 -24.90 16.87 7.75
C HIS A 16 -23.37 16.92 7.83
N ARG A 17 -22.85 17.73 8.77
CA ARG A 17 -21.41 17.80 9.06
C ARG A 17 -21.00 16.69 10.02
N HIS A 18 -20.09 15.83 9.56
CA HIS A 18 -19.43 14.83 10.40
C HIS A 18 -17.92 15.05 10.43
N ALA A 19 -17.28 14.69 11.55
CA ALA A 19 -15.83 14.57 11.58
C ALA A 19 -15.43 13.27 10.88
N VAL A 20 -14.40 13.31 10.05
CA VAL A 20 -13.93 12.11 9.32
C VAL A 20 -13.51 11.00 10.29
N MET A 21 -12.90 11.36 11.42
CA MET A 21 -12.51 10.41 12.47
C MET A 21 -13.70 9.59 12.98
N ASP A 22 -14.85 10.22 13.20
CA ASP A 22 -16.04 9.55 13.74
C ASP A 22 -16.60 8.56 12.69
N LEU A 23 -16.60 8.93 11.42
CA LEU A 23 -17.04 8.05 10.32
C LEU A 23 -16.07 6.88 10.08
N VAL A 24 -14.77 7.11 10.23
CA VAL A 24 -13.74 6.06 10.13
C VAL A 24 -13.90 5.05 11.28
N ALA A 25 -14.14 5.53 12.50
CA ALA A 25 -14.45 4.66 13.63
C ALA A 25 -15.75 3.89 13.44
N GLN A 26 -16.81 4.54 12.95
CA GLN A 26 -18.09 3.89 12.63
C GLN A 26 -17.95 2.81 11.53
N ALA A 27 -16.99 2.97 10.63
CA ALA A 27 -16.67 1.99 9.61
C ALA A 27 -15.85 0.79 10.13
N GLY A 28 -15.43 0.81 11.40
CA GLY A 28 -14.74 -0.30 12.07
C GLY A 28 -13.22 -0.19 12.10
N ILE A 29 -12.64 0.95 11.72
CA ILE A 29 -11.18 1.17 11.76
C ILE A 29 -10.77 1.78 13.10
N ASP A 30 -9.65 1.32 13.66
CA ASP A 30 -9.10 1.90 14.88
C ASP A 30 -8.60 3.33 14.65
N VAL A 31 -9.14 4.26 15.42
CA VAL A 31 -8.77 5.68 15.39
C VAL A 31 -7.94 6.10 16.61
N GLY A 32 -7.59 5.16 17.50
CA GLY A 32 -6.67 5.39 18.62
C GLY A 32 -5.37 6.13 18.22
N PRO A 33 -4.71 5.76 17.10
CA PRO A 33 -3.51 6.44 16.62
C PRO A 33 -3.68 7.94 16.33
N TRP A 34 -4.91 8.45 16.16
CA TRP A 34 -5.17 9.87 15.89
C TRP A 34 -4.93 10.74 17.12
N ALA A 35 -4.98 10.14 18.32
CA ALA A 35 -4.76 10.83 19.58
C ALA A 35 -3.29 11.01 19.96
N VAL A 36 -2.37 10.50 19.14
CA VAL A 36 -0.92 10.50 19.42
C VAL A 36 -0.17 11.13 18.26
N LYS A 37 0.86 11.92 18.57
CA LYS A 37 1.82 12.45 17.60
C LYS A 37 2.90 11.41 17.31
N ARG A 38 3.71 11.66 16.29
CA ARG A 38 4.86 10.81 15.93
C ARG A 38 5.90 10.66 17.04
N ASP A 39 6.03 11.66 17.91
CA ASP A 39 6.94 11.64 19.05
C ASP A 39 6.35 10.92 20.29
N GLY A 40 5.18 10.28 20.14
CA GLY A 40 4.46 9.61 21.22
C GLY A 40 3.67 10.56 22.12
N THR A 41 3.75 11.88 21.92
CA THR A 41 3.00 12.84 22.75
C THR A 41 1.52 12.91 22.35
N PRO A 42 0.60 13.14 23.30
CA PRO A 42 -0.82 13.20 22.99
C PRO A 42 -1.17 14.43 22.14
N VAL A 43 -2.13 14.27 21.25
CA VAL A 43 -2.74 15.34 20.45
C VAL A 43 -3.96 15.87 21.18
N ARG A 44 -4.00 17.19 21.42
CA ARG A 44 -5.11 17.84 22.11
C ARG A 44 -6.47 17.68 21.42
N LYS A 45 -6.46 17.63 20.09
CA LYS A 45 -7.66 17.50 19.25
C LYS A 45 -7.47 16.43 18.18
N PRO A 46 -7.72 15.15 18.50
CA PRO A 46 -7.51 14.03 17.57
C PRO A 46 -8.25 14.20 16.23
N ARG A 47 -9.48 14.75 16.28
CA ARG A 47 -10.32 15.04 15.10
C ARG A 47 -9.70 16.05 14.12
N GLU A 48 -8.75 16.87 14.57
CA GLU A 48 -8.06 17.89 13.77
C GLU A 48 -6.62 17.47 13.42
N ASN A 49 -6.22 16.23 13.71
CA ASN A 49 -4.85 15.77 13.50
C ASN A 49 -4.48 15.74 12.00
N PRO A 50 -3.56 16.60 11.53
CA PRO A 50 -3.21 16.72 10.11
C PRO A 50 -2.53 15.47 9.53
N ALA A 51 -2.02 14.58 10.39
CA ALA A 51 -1.47 13.29 9.95
C ALA A 51 -2.54 12.35 9.36
N TYR A 52 -3.83 12.60 9.65
CA TYR A 52 -4.93 11.72 9.25
C TYR A 52 -6.11 12.45 8.61
N CYS A 53 -6.46 13.66 9.06
CA CYS A 53 -7.71 14.32 8.69
C CYS A 53 -7.84 14.71 7.21
N TYR A 54 -6.72 14.67 6.48
CA TYR A 54 -6.68 14.94 5.05
C TYR A 54 -6.52 13.69 4.17
N ASP A 55 -6.43 12.50 4.77
CA ASP A 55 -6.31 11.26 4.02
C ASP A 55 -7.59 10.92 3.28
N TRP A 56 -7.42 10.25 2.14
CA TRP A 56 -8.52 9.83 1.27
C TRP A 56 -8.88 8.37 1.48
N ALA A 57 -8.05 7.61 2.19
CA ALA A 57 -8.29 6.22 2.51
C ALA A 57 -7.74 5.88 3.89
N PHE A 58 -8.43 4.97 4.58
CA PHE A 58 -8.13 4.52 5.93
C PHE A 58 -8.21 3.00 6.03
N GLY A 59 -7.62 2.45 7.09
CA GLY A 59 -7.63 1.03 7.37
C GLY A 59 -6.45 0.26 6.79
N SER A 60 -6.57 -1.05 6.84
CA SER A 60 -5.53 -2.03 6.58
C SER A 60 -6.14 -3.34 6.08
N ASP A 61 -5.32 -4.31 5.67
CA ASP A 61 -5.82 -5.63 5.28
C ASP A 61 -6.51 -6.37 6.45
N ALA A 62 -6.16 -6.05 7.70
CA ALA A 62 -6.74 -6.68 8.89
C ALA A 62 -8.09 -6.06 9.28
N GLU A 63 -8.20 -4.73 9.18
CA GLU A 63 -9.40 -3.98 9.57
C GLU A 63 -10.41 -3.82 8.42
N GLY A 64 -9.96 -4.01 7.18
CA GLY A 64 -10.66 -3.58 5.98
C GLY A 64 -10.34 -2.12 5.62
N TYR A 65 -10.97 -1.62 4.56
CA TYR A 65 -10.67 -0.30 4.01
C TYR A 65 -11.88 0.63 4.00
N VAL A 66 -11.61 1.93 4.22
CA VAL A 66 -12.57 3.01 4.09
C VAL A 66 -12.05 4.02 3.06
N LEU A 67 -12.85 4.32 2.03
CA LEU A 67 -12.49 5.25 0.96
C LEU A 67 -13.35 6.51 1.00
N CYS A 68 -12.72 7.67 0.85
CA CYS A 68 -13.36 8.98 0.74
C CYS A 68 -13.58 9.33 -0.74
N ILE A 69 -14.83 9.33 -1.20
CA ILE A 69 -15.19 9.53 -2.61
C ILE A 69 -16.12 10.75 -2.72
N TRP A 70 -15.97 11.58 -3.76
CA TRP A 70 -16.89 12.68 -4.00
C TRP A 70 -18.23 12.17 -4.53
N HIS A 71 -19.33 12.79 -4.11
CA HIS A 71 -20.67 12.47 -4.62
C HIS A 71 -20.73 12.57 -6.15
N ASP A 72 -20.10 13.62 -6.71
CA ASP A 72 -20.07 13.87 -8.16
C ASP A 72 -19.20 12.86 -8.94
N SER A 73 -18.34 12.09 -8.25
CA SER A 73 -17.55 11.00 -8.86
C SER A 73 -18.33 9.69 -9.01
N LEU A 74 -19.56 9.62 -8.48
CA LEU A 74 -20.39 8.43 -8.54
C LEU A 74 -21.28 8.45 -9.80
N GLY A 75 -21.34 7.31 -10.48
CA GLY A 75 -22.10 7.15 -11.71
C GLY A 75 -22.74 5.78 -11.84
N GLU A 76 -23.57 5.63 -12.87
CA GLU A 76 -24.14 4.34 -13.23
C GLU A 76 -23.15 3.52 -14.07
N VAL A 77 -23.05 2.23 -13.74
CA VAL A 77 -22.40 1.22 -14.57
C VAL A 77 -23.41 0.14 -14.92
N VAL A 78 -23.32 -0.42 -16.12
CA VAL A 78 -24.12 -1.58 -16.55
C VAL A 78 -23.28 -2.84 -16.36
N LEU A 79 -23.74 -3.73 -15.47
CA LEU A 79 -23.13 -5.04 -15.22
C LEU A 79 -24.00 -6.15 -15.84
N PRO A 80 -23.47 -7.37 -16.01
CA PRO A 80 -24.26 -8.50 -16.49
C PRO A 80 -25.51 -8.79 -15.64
N GLN A 81 -25.47 -8.45 -14.34
CA GLN A 81 -26.56 -8.66 -13.39
C GLN A 81 -27.56 -7.48 -13.32
N GLY A 82 -27.27 -6.36 -13.99
CA GLY A 82 -28.09 -5.15 -13.97
C GLY A 82 -27.28 -3.86 -13.83
N ALA A 83 -27.97 -2.72 -13.90
CA ALA A 83 -27.37 -1.42 -13.61
C ALA A 83 -27.03 -1.29 -12.12
N ALA A 84 -25.91 -0.64 -11.82
CA ALA A 84 -25.43 -0.44 -10.46
C ALA A 84 -24.78 0.94 -10.30
N LEU A 85 -24.71 1.42 -9.06
CA LEU A 85 -23.96 2.63 -8.74
C LEU A 85 -22.48 2.27 -8.52
N ALA A 86 -21.58 3.05 -9.10
CA ALA A 86 -20.15 2.77 -9.09
C ALA A 86 -19.28 4.03 -9.07
N PHE A 87 -18.01 3.82 -8.71
CA PHE A 87 -16.91 4.77 -8.86
C PHE A 87 -15.89 4.18 -9.86
N GLN A 88 -15.47 4.99 -10.84
CA GLN A 88 -14.66 4.52 -11.99
C GLN A 88 -13.47 5.43 -12.33
N GLU A 89 -13.04 6.31 -11.43
CA GLU A 89 -11.90 7.20 -11.72
C GLU A 89 -10.55 6.45 -11.63
N ASN A 90 -9.58 6.90 -12.43
CA ASN A 90 -8.22 6.37 -12.41
C ASN A 90 -7.34 7.16 -11.42
N VAL A 91 -7.41 6.76 -10.15
CA VAL A 91 -6.67 7.41 -9.05
C VAL A 91 -5.16 7.25 -9.19
N ARG A 92 -4.68 6.20 -9.87
CA ARG A 92 -3.26 6.04 -10.19
C ARG A 92 -2.77 7.14 -11.13
N GLN A 93 -3.52 7.41 -12.19
CA GLN A 93 -3.18 8.46 -13.14
C GLN A 93 -3.23 9.85 -12.48
N LEU A 94 -4.16 10.07 -11.55
CA LEU A 94 -4.17 11.27 -10.71
C LEU A 94 -2.87 11.39 -9.89
N ALA A 95 -2.43 10.30 -9.24
CA ALA A 95 -1.17 10.29 -8.48
C ALA A 95 0.05 10.60 -9.37
N LEU A 96 0.13 9.99 -10.56
CA LEU A 96 1.21 10.22 -11.52
C LEU A 96 1.25 11.66 -12.02
N SER A 97 0.08 12.27 -12.29
CA SER A 97 -0.01 13.67 -12.69
C SER A 97 0.44 14.61 -11.57
N LEU A 98 0.06 14.33 -10.32
CA LEU A 98 0.52 15.08 -9.15
C LEU A 98 2.03 14.92 -8.90
N ASP A 99 2.59 13.72 -9.09
CA ASP A 99 4.02 13.48 -8.98
C ASP A 99 4.81 14.29 -10.02
N ARG A 100 4.33 14.41 -11.27
CA ARG A 100 4.95 15.26 -12.30
C ARG A 100 5.04 16.73 -11.84
N ILE A 101 3.96 17.26 -11.27
CA ILE A 101 3.94 18.62 -10.71
C ILE A 101 4.91 18.74 -9.52
N ALA A 102 4.96 17.72 -8.66
CA ALA A 102 5.80 17.72 -7.47
C ALA A 102 7.31 17.72 -7.78
N ILE A 103 7.73 17.15 -8.92
CA ILE A 103 9.14 17.11 -9.36
C ILE A 103 9.53 18.26 -10.28
N ASP A 104 8.56 18.97 -10.86
CA ASP A 104 8.80 20.09 -11.75
C ASP A 104 9.39 21.28 -10.99
N ARG A 105 10.70 21.49 -11.13
CA ARG A 105 11.43 22.56 -10.43
C ARG A 105 11.07 23.97 -10.91
N THR A 106 10.37 24.11 -12.04
CA THR A 106 9.87 25.41 -12.52
C THR A 106 8.67 25.89 -11.69
N GLN A 107 7.98 24.98 -11.02
CA GLN A 107 6.84 25.32 -10.16
C GLN A 107 7.28 25.87 -8.79
N PRO A 108 6.51 26.81 -8.21
CA PRO A 108 6.69 27.29 -6.84
C PRO A 108 6.73 26.16 -5.81
N SER A 109 7.54 26.33 -4.76
CA SER A 109 7.78 25.27 -3.77
C SER A 109 6.51 24.82 -3.02
N ASP A 110 5.58 25.72 -2.77
CA ASP A 110 4.30 25.44 -2.11
C ASP A 110 3.37 24.59 -3.01
N ILE A 111 3.34 24.87 -4.32
CA ILE A 111 2.62 24.06 -5.32
C ILE A 111 3.21 22.65 -5.37
N ARG A 112 4.54 22.53 -5.46
CA ARG A 112 5.22 21.22 -5.49
C ARG A 112 4.98 20.42 -4.21
N ASN A 113 5.04 21.06 -3.05
CA ASN A 113 4.82 20.39 -1.76
C ASN A 113 3.38 19.90 -1.62
N ARG A 114 2.40 20.73 -2.01
CA ARG A 114 1.00 20.34 -2.02
C ARG A 114 0.74 19.18 -2.97
N ALA A 115 1.31 19.23 -4.18
CA ALA A 115 1.18 18.16 -5.15
C ALA A 115 1.77 16.84 -4.61
N ARG A 116 2.92 16.90 -3.93
CA ARG A 116 3.54 15.73 -3.28
C ARG A 116 2.64 15.12 -2.21
N ASP A 117 2.06 15.94 -1.34
CA ASP A 117 1.16 15.45 -0.29
C ASP A 117 -0.09 14.80 -0.88
N GLN A 118 -0.67 15.42 -1.90
CA GLN A 118 -1.85 14.88 -2.60
C GLN A 118 -1.50 13.60 -3.36
N ALA A 119 -0.33 13.49 -4.00
CA ALA A 119 0.13 12.26 -4.64
C ALA A 119 0.27 11.12 -3.63
N GLY A 120 0.78 11.42 -2.42
CA GLY A 120 0.83 10.47 -1.31
C GLY A 120 -0.55 9.92 -0.95
N ARG A 121 -1.55 10.78 -0.84
CA ARG A 121 -2.94 10.41 -0.52
C ARG A 121 -3.59 9.61 -1.64
N ALA A 122 -3.38 10.01 -2.89
CA ALA A 122 -3.85 9.29 -4.08
C ALA A 122 -3.27 7.87 -4.14
N ARG A 123 -1.97 7.70 -3.87
CA ARG A 123 -1.33 6.38 -3.78
C ARG A 123 -1.92 5.52 -2.66
N LYS A 124 -2.17 6.09 -1.48
CA LYS A 124 -2.81 5.36 -0.37
C LYS A 124 -4.21 4.85 -0.74
N PHE A 125 -5.01 5.69 -1.40
CA PHE A 125 -6.32 5.31 -1.93
C PHE A 125 -6.23 4.20 -2.98
N GLU A 126 -5.33 4.36 -3.94
CA GLU A 126 -5.12 3.38 -5.00
C GLU A 126 -4.63 2.03 -4.46
N SER A 127 -3.76 2.03 -3.46
CA SER A 127 -3.30 0.82 -2.80
C SER A 127 -4.42 0.10 -2.06
N ALA A 128 -5.36 0.85 -1.44
CA ALA A 128 -6.54 0.28 -0.81
C ALA A 128 -7.48 -0.38 -1.86
N LEU A 129 -7.68 0.24 -3.03
CA LEU A 129 -8.43 -0.36 -4.13
C LEU A 129 -7.76 -1.66 -4.62
N GLN A 130 -6.46 -1.61 -4.90
CA GLN A 130 -5.70 -2.77 -5.40
C GLN A 130 -5.76 -3.94 -4.41
N ARG A 131 -5.54 -3.67 -3.12
CA ARG A 131 -5.57 -4.70 -2.07
C ARG A 131 -6.96 -5.27 -1.89
N SER A 132 -7.99 -4.42 -1.88
CA SER A 132 -9.39 -4.86 -1.78
C SER A 132 -9.79 -5.74 -2.96
N PHE A 133 -9.35 -5.41 -4.19
CA PHE A 133 -9.56 -6.27 -5.36
C PHE A 133 -8.87 -7.62 -5.21
N ARG A 134 -7.57 -7.63 -4.92
CA ARG A 134 -6.78 -8.87 -4.85
C ARG A 134 -7.24 -9.81 -3.73
N LYS A 135 -7.68 -9.26 -2.60
CA LYS A 135 -8.15 -10.01 -1.43
C LYS A 135 -9.67 -10.17 -1.38
N GLN A 136 -10.39 -9.64 -2.37
CA GLN A 136 -11.85 -9.66 -2.41
C GLN A 136 -12.49 -9.08 -1.13
N LEU A 137 -11.87 -8.05 -0.56
CA LEU A 137 -12.35 -7.40 0.65
C LEU A 137 -13.46 -6.40 0.30
N ALA A 138 -14.51 -6.41 1.11
CA ALA A 138 -15.50 -5.35 1.10
C ALA A 138 -14.86 -4.03 1.58
N VAL A 139 -15.25 -2.94 0.92
CA VAL A 139 -14.82 -1.59 1.21
C VAL A 139 -15.99 -0.80 1.78
N ARG A 140 -15.72 0.08 2.76
CA ARG A 140 -16.67 1.10 3.21
C ARG A 140 -16.39 2.42 2.51
N VAL A 141 -17.42 3.20 2.21
CA VAL A 141 -17.27 4.47 1.48
C VAL A 141 -17.81 5.63 2.30
N ILE A 142 -16.98 6.64 2.51
CA ILE A 142 -17.40 7.97 2.97
C ILE A 142 -17.63 8.81 1.72
N VAL A 143 -18.87 9.24 1.52
CA VAL A 143 -19.25 10.14 0.43
C VAL A 143 -19.03 11.58 0.88
N ASN A 144 -18.34 12.38 0.07
CA ASN A 144 -18.01 13.78 0.31
C ASN A 144 -18.82 14.71 -0.58
N GLU A 145 -19.20 15.86 -0.03
CA GLU A 145 -19.81 16.98 -0.75
C GLU A 145 -19.02 18.26 -0.44
N GLY A 146 -18.80 19.10 -1.45
CA GLY A 146 -18.08 20.36 -1.26
C GLY A 146 -17.55 20.93 -2.56
N ASP A 147 -16.49 21.72 -2.46
CA ASP A 147 -15.86 22.35 -3.61
C ASP A 147 -14.73 21.44 -4.09
N GLN A 148 -15.00 20.64 -5.11
CA GLN A 148 -13.99 19.84 -5.79
C GLN A 148 -13.28 20.71 -6.83
N ARG A 149 -11.95 20.79 -6.74
CA ARG A 149 -11.16 21.50 -7.76
C ARG A 149 -11.25 20.78 -9.11
N ALA A 150 -11.06 21.53 -10.17
CA ALA A 150 -10.88 20.97 -11.51
C ALA A 150 -9.47 20.37 -11.67
N ASP A 151 -9.31 19.48 -12.65
CA ASP A 151 -8.05 18.77 -12.92
C ASP A 151 -6.92 19.70 -13.41
N ASP A 152 -7.25 20.82 -14.05
CA ASP A 152 -6.29 21.84 -14.46
C ASP A 152 -5.77 22.70 -13.29
N GLU A 153 -6.39 22.59 -12.11
CA GLU A 153 -5.96 23.25 -10.88
C GLU A 153 -5.13 22.34 -9.95
N LEU A 154 -4.62 21.22 -10.45
CA LEU A 154 -3.79 20.31 -9.66
C LEU A 154 -2.54 21.03 -9.13
N GLY A 155 -2.31 20.91 -7.82
CA GLY A 155 -1.22 21.59 -7.11
C GLY A 155 -1.44 23.09 -6.84
N THR A 156 -2.29 23.78 -7.62
CA THR A 156 -2.50 25.23 -7.50
C THR A 156 -3.65 25.59 -6.56
N SER A 157 -4.73 24.78 -6.54
CA SER A 157 -5.86 24.96 -5.62
C SER A 157 -6.02 23.77 -4.65
N LYS A 158 -7.04 23.83 -3.77
CA LYS A 158 -7.39 22.75 -2.83
C LYS A 158 -8.87 22.44 -2.96
N SER A 159 -9.21 21.15 -2.96
CA SER A 159 -10.60 20.73 -2.78
C SER A 159 -11.00 20.91 -1.33
N THR A 160 -12.23 21.36 -1.07
CA THR A 160 -12.74 21.59 0.29
C THR A 160 -13.99 20.76 0.53
N VAL A 161 -13.88 19.74 1.39
CA VAL A 161 -15.03 18.94 1.84
C VAL A 161 -15.85 19.76 2.83
N LYS A 162 -17.12 20.01 2.52
CA LYS A 162 -18.08 20.73 3.37
C LYS A 162 -18.90 19.77 4.23
N LEU A 163 -19.40 18.71 3.61
CA LEU A 163 -20.24 17.68 4.24
C LEU A 163 -19.72 16.30 3.87
N ARG A 164 -20.00 15.32 4.72
CA ARG A 164 -19.62 13.92 4.48
C ARG A 164 -20.53 12.97 5.26
N ALA A 165 -20.75 11.79 4.71
CA ALA A 165 -21.52 10.73 5.34
C ALA A 165 -20.91 9.38 4.99
N LEU A 166 -20.96 8.44 5.92
CA LEU A 166 -20.61 7.05 5.66
C LEU A 166 -21.80 6.36 4.99
N ASP A 167 -21.55 5.65 3.90
CA ASP A 167 -22.54 4.79 3.28
C ASP A 167 -22.71 3.50 4.10
N ASP A 168 -23.96 3.12 4.32
CA ASP A 168 -24.33 1.89 5.03
C ASP A 168 -24.03 0.65 4.17
N ALA A 169 -24.07 0.79 2.84
CA ALA A 169 -23.76 -0.32 1.95
C ALA A 169 -22.24 -0.61 1.92
N ARG A 170 -21.93 -1.89 1.71
CA ARG A 170 -20.58 -2.35 1.34
C ARG A 170 -20.34 -2.10 -0.14
N TRP A 171 -19.09 -1.83 -0.50
CA TRP A 171 -18.64 -1.66 -1.86
C TRP A 171 -17.59 -2.70 -2.21
N PHE A 172 -17.52 -3.08 -3.48
CA PHE A 172 -16.66 -4.16 -3.95
C PHE A 172 -15.90 -3.71 -5.19
N VAL A 173 -14.58 -3.92 -5.20
CA VAL A 173 -13.78 -3.64 -6.40
C VAL A 173 -14.01 -4.79 -7.37
N HIS A 174 -14.77 -4.54 -8.44
CA HIS A 174 -15.12 -5.53 -9.46
C HIS A 174 -14.00 -5.72 -10.48
N ARG A 175 -13.23 -4.67 -10.75
CA ARG A 175 -12.12 -4.70 -11.69
C ARG A 175 -11.02 -3.77 -11.20
N TYR A 176 -9.79 -4.19 -11.39
CA TYR A 176 -8.61 -3.37 -11.19
C TYR A 176 -7.55 -3.76 -12.22
N ASP A 177 -7.09 -2.79 -13.02
CA ASP A 177 -6.01 -2.98 -14.00
C ASP A 177 -4.65 -2.67 -13.36
N ASP A 178 -3.82 -3.68 -13.18
CA ASP A 178 -2.50 -3.54 -12.56
C ASP A 178 -1.49 -2.76 -13.42
N ALA A 179 -1.71 -2.60 -14.72
CA ALA A 179 -0.88 -1.79 -15.59
C ALA A 179 -1.36 -0.34 -15.62
N MET A 180 -2.65 -0.13 -15.92
CA MET A 180 -3.21 1.20 -16.16
C MET A 180 -3.74 1.89 -14.89
N GLY A 181 -4.06 1.13 -13.84
CA GLY A 181 -4.66 1.63 -12.60
C GLY A 181 -6.15 1.93 -12.68
N ASP A 182 -6.82 1.52 -13.76
CA ASP A 182 -8.27 1.65 -13.91
C ASP A 182 -8.98 0.73 -12.91
N ALA A 183 -9.89 1.30 -12.12
CA ALA A 183 -10.65 0.57 -11.12
C ALA A 183 -12.17 0.72 -11.38
N LEU A 184 -12.92 -0.32 -11.02
CA LEU A 184 -14.38 -0.28 -10.95
C LEU A 184 -14.79 -0.72 -9.55
N LEU A 185 -15.21 0.25 -8.73
CA LEU A 185 -15.73 0.01 -7.39
C LEU A 185 -17.26 0.10 -7.43
N VAL A 186 -17.96 -0.98 -7.07
CA VAL A 186 -19.42 -1.12 -7.22
C VAL A 186 -20.09 -1.20 -5.87
N ARG A 187 -21.19 -0.48 -5.70
CA ARG A 187 -21.98 -0.46 -4.47
C ARG A 187 -22.88 -1.70 -4.36
N GLY A 188 -22.79 -2.41 -3.25
CA GLY A 188 -23.77 -3.41 -2.82
C GLY A 188 -23.81 -4.73 -3.59
N ILE A 189 -23.00 -4.90 -4.63
CA ILE A 189 -22.96 -6.12 -5.43
C ILE A 189 -21.67 -6.87 -5.14
N GLU A 190 -21.79 -8.00 -4.45
CA GLU A 190 -20.67 -8.91 -4.17
C GLU A 190 -20.21 -9.64 -5.43
N LEU A 191 -18.90 -9.89 -5.53
CA LEU A 191 -18.35 -10.73 -6.59
C LEU A 191 -18.62 -12.22 -6.27
N PRO A 192 -19.03 -13.03 -7.26
CA PRO A 192 -19.20 -14.47 -7.06
C PRO A 192 -17.86 -15.11 -6.67
N GLY A 193 -17.74 -15.60 -5.43
CA GLY A 193 -16.50 -16.19 -4.91
C GLY A 193 -16.31 -16.11 -3.39
N VAL A 194 -17.21 -15.45 -2.66
CA VAL A 194 -17.12 -15.33 -1.20
C VAL A 194 -18.02 -16.37 -0.53
N ALA A 195 -17.41 -17.38 0.09
CA ALA A 195 -18.02 -18.05 1.22
C ALA A 195 -18.20 -16.99 2.31
N GLY A 196 -19.45 -16.64 2.59
CA GLY A 196 -19.78 -15.64 3.59
C GLY A 196 -19.10 -15.93 4.93
N THR A 197 -18.55 -14.90 5.55
CA THR A 197 -18.50 -14.86 7.02
C THR A 197 -19.92 -15.10 7.52
N PRO A 198 -20.19 -16.14 8.34
CA PRO A 198 -21.50 -16.28 8.95
C PRO A 198 -21.69 -15.15 9.95
N ALA A 199 -22.68 -14.30 9.68
CA ALA A 199 -23.47 -13.71 10.75
C ALA A 199 -24.19 -14.85 11.50
N ASP A 200 -24.35 -14.66 12.81
CA ASP A 200 -25.18 -15.45 13.73
C ASP A 200 -24.68 -16.87 14.07
N VAL A 201 -23.85 -16.96 15.12
CA VAL A 201 -23.83 -18.16 15.98
C VAL A 201 -24.73 -17.87 17.18
N VAL A 202 -26.00 -18.23 17.04
CA VAL A 202 -26.93 -18.44 18.14
C VAL A 202 -26.40 -19.63 18.96
N LEU A 203 -26.24 -19.40 20.26
CA LEU A 203 -26.02 -20.41 21.27
C LEU A 203 -27.27 -21.30 21.36
N ASP A 204 -27.12 -22.63 21.25
CA ASP A 204 -27.85 -23.55 22.14
C ASP A 204 -27.29 -25.00 22.14
N GLN A 205 -26.84 -25.35 23.35
CA GLN A 205 -26.90 -26.59 24.14
C GLN A 205 -27.18 -27.99 23.51
N GLU A 206 -26.23 -28.90 23.79
CA GLU A 206 -26.31 -30.31 24.26
C GLU A 206 -27.03 -31.44 23.46
N SER A 207 -26.20 -32.38 22.94
CA SER A 207 -26.14 -33.88 23.06
C SER A 207 -27.40 -34.75 23.30
N PRO A 208 -27.43 -36.11 23.09
CA PRO A 208 -26.30 -37.04 22.85
C PRO A 208 -26.52 -38.24 21.85
N THR A 209 -25.37 -38.84 21.47
CA THR A 209 -25.08 -40.29 21.22
C THR A 209 -25.87 -41.11 20.18
N THR A 210 -25.15 -41.86 19.32
CA THR A 210 -25.04 -43.34 19.37
C THR A 210 -23.87 -43.84 18.50
N ASN A 211 -23.07 -44.76 19.05
CA ASN A 211 -21.97 -45.50 18.42
C ASN A 211 -22.45 -46.54 17.39
N MET A 212 -21.62 -46.87 16.40
CA MET A 212 -21.31 -48.27 16.06
C MET A 212 -20.04 -48.42 15.18
N SER A 213 -19.10 -49.22 15.73
CA SER A 213 -18.01 -50.08 15.18
C SER A 213 -18.01 -50.36 13.66
N VAL A 214 -16.88 -50.62 12.97
CA VAL A 214 -16.10 -51.89 13.04
C VAL A 214 -14.63 -51.78 12.55
N ALA A 215 -13.76 -52.38 13.37
CA ALA A 215 -12.43 -53.01 13.23
C ALA A 215 -11.62 -53.08 11.91
N GLY A 216 -10.29 -52.98 12.06
CA GLY A 216 -9.31 -53.81 11.33
C GLY A 216 -7.92 -53.19 11.05
N GLN A 217 -6.96 -53.33 11.97
CA GLN A 217 -5.50 -53.27 11.70
C GLN A 217 -4.94 -54.71 11.74
N PRO A 218 -3.78 -55.11 11.14
CA PRO A 218 -2.43 -54.53 11.33
C PRO A 218 -1.46 -54.79 10.11
N PRO A 219 -0.11 -54.87 10.24
CA PRO A 219 0.88 -53.98 10.87
C PRO A 219 1.99 -53.49 9.89
N GLY A 220 2.50 -52.28 10.14
CA GLY A 220 3.94 -51.98 10.27
C GLY A 220 4.88 -52.10 9.06
N ASP A 221 5.06 -50.98 8.34
CA ASP A 221 6.35 -50.59 7.77
C ASP A 221 6.76 -49.22 8.33
N LYS A 222 7.94 -49.17 8.95
CA LYS A 222 8.56 -47.93 9.44
C LYS A 222 9.06 -47.11 8.26
N ALA A 223 8.18 -46.29 7.69
CA ALA A 223 8.57 -45.26 6.75
C ALA A 223 9.27 -44.11 7.51
N ALA A 224 10.43 -43.71 6.99
CA ALA A 224 11.19 -42.56 7.43
C ALA A 224 10.30 -41.31 7.54
N SER A 225 10.54 -40.49 8.57
CA SER A 225 9.92 -39.16 8.69
C SER A 225 10.11 -38.38 7.38
N PRO A 226 9.06 -37.76 6.82
CA PRO A 226 9.24 -36.95 5.63
C PRO A 226 10.11 -35.75 5.99
N ALA A 227 11.20 -35.56 5.27
CA ALA A 227 11.97 -34.33 5.29
C ALA A 227 11.01 -33.17 4.97
N VAL A 228 11.01 -32.15 5.82
CA VAL A 228 10.19 -30.95 5.63
C VAL A 228 10.49 -30.39 4.23
N PRO A 229 9.49 -30.25 3.34
CA PRO A 229 9.73 -29.68 2.02
C PRO A 229 10.25 -28.25 2.19
N PRO A 230 11.24 -27.81 1.40
CA PRO A 230 11.78 -26.46 1.52
C PRO A 230 10.66 -25.44 1.36
N THR A 231 10.60 -24.46 2.26
CA THR A 231 9.67 -23.35 2.16
C THR A 231 10.18 -22.38 1.10
N TYR A 232 9.39 -22.19 0.05
CA TYR A 232 9.70 -21.24 -1.02
C TYR A 232 9.07 -19.89 -0.68
N VAL A 233 9.88 -18.84 -0.68
CA VAL A 233 9.48 -17.46 -0.39
C VAL A 233 9.98 -16.55 -1.51
N ASP A 234 9.24 -15.49 -1.78
CA ASP A 234 9.57 -14.47 -2.78
C ASP A 234 9.63 -13.07 -2.14
N GLN A 235 9.85 -12.04 -2.95
CA GLN A 235 9.89 -10.66 -2.49
C GLN A 235 8.56 -10.14 -1.90
N PHE A 236 7.49 -10.93 -1.96
CA PHE A 236 6.16 -10.63 -1.42
C PHE A 236 5.82 -11.50 -0.19
N SER A 237 6.73 -12.38 0.22
CA SER A 237 6.57 -13.25 1.38
C SER A 237 6.99 -12.52 2.66
N GLU A 238 6.13 -12.52 3.68
CA GLU A 238 6.38 -11.79 4.93
C GLU A 238 7.45 -12.48 5.79
N PRO A 239 8.43 -11.76 6.36
CA PRO A 239 9.30 -12.34 7.37
C PRO A 239 8.48 -12.66 8.63
N ALA A 240 8.76 -13.80 9.26
CA ALA A 240 8.13 -14.20 10.53
C ALA A 240 8.19 -13.04 11.53
N ALA A 241 7.06 -12.79 12.21
CA ALA A 241 6.81 -11.62 13.04
C ALA A 241 7.95 -11.30 14.01
N VAL A 242 8.85 -10.40 13.60
CA VAL A 242 9.75 -9.70 14.50
C VAL A 242 8.93 -8.56 15.09
N ALA A 243 8.98 -8.40 16.42
CA ALA A 243 8.29 -7.32 17.14
C ALA A 243 8.41 -5.99 16.39
N ALA A 244 7.27 -5.38 16.08
CA ALA A 244 7.18 -4.16 15.30
C ALA A 244 8.09 -3.08 15.88
N ARG A 245 9.00 -2.56 15.06
CA ARG A 245 9.84 -1.40 15.36
C ARG A 245 9.41 -0.29 14.40
N GLU A 246 8.85 0.80 14.92
CA GLU A 246 8.61 2.00 14.11
C GLU A 246 9.96 2.58 13.68
N ALA A 247 10.21 2.62 12.37
CA ALA A 247 11.35 3.31 11.77
C ALA A 247 10.88 4.62 11.14
N THR A 248 11.32 5.75 11.68
CA THR A 248 11.14 7.06 11.05
C THR A 248 11.98 7.11 9.77
N VAL A 249 11.35 7.02 8.59
CA VAL A 249 12.06 7.20 7.31
C VAL A 249 12.29 8.69 7.08
N LEU A 250 13.46 9.18 7.50
CA LEU A 250 13.98 10.46 7.06
C LEU A 250 14.39 10.29 5.58
N LEU A 251 13.60 10.83 4.65
CA LEU A 251 13.92 10.76 3.22
C LEU A 251 15.10 11.68 2.92
N ARG A 252 16.33 11.16 3.04
CA ARG A 252 17.54 11.85 2.60
C ARG A 252 17.59 11.80 1.07
N ASP A 253 17.81 12.94 0.44
CA ASP A 253 18.00 13.03 -1.01
C ASP A 253 19.11 12.07 -1.43
N ARG A 254 18.79 11.10 -2.29
CA ARG A 254 19.77 10.19 -2.89
C ARG A 254 20.36 10.86 -4.12
N SER A 255 21.59 11.29 -4.02
CA SER A 255 22.31 12.00 -5.07
C SER A 255 22.45 11.13 -6.31
N ALA A 256 21.77 11.53 -7.38
CA ALA A 256 21.91 10.92 -8.70
C ALA A 256 23.37 10.94 -9.18
N ALA A 257 24.15 11.95 -8.78
CA ALA A 257 25.55 12.07 -9.11
C ALA A 257 26.41 11.01 -8.39
N VAL A 258 26.14 10.72 -7.12
CA VAL A 258 26.82 9.63 -6.39
C VAL A 258 26.51 8.28 -7.05
N ARG A 259 25.25 8.02 -7.37
CA ARG A 259 24.83 6.79 -8.05
C ARG A 259 25.50 6.64 -9.42
N ALA A 260 25.56 7.70 -10.21
CA ALA A 260 26.22 7.69 -11.52
C ALA A 260 27.72 7.38 -11.40
N ARG A 261 28.42 7.97 -10.41
CA ARG A 261 29.86 7.72 -10.19
C ARG A 261 30.14 6.30 -9.68
N VAL A 262 29.29 5.78 -8.80
CA VAL A 262 29.37 4.38 -8.33
C VAL A 262 29.11 3.39 -9.47
N LEU A 263 28.13 3.65 -10.34
CA LEU A 263 27.91 2.80 -11.51
C LEU A 263 29.07 2.89 -12.51
N ALA A 264 29.60 4.08 -12.76
CA ALA A 264 30.74 4.26 -13.64
C ALA A 264 32.00 3.52 -13.13
N ARG A 265 32.35 3.67 -11.84
CA ARG A 265 33.54 3.00 -11.26
C ARG A 265 33.43 1.48 -11.19
N SER A 266 32.20 0.96 -11.26
CA SER A 266 31.94 -0.48 -11.25
C SER A 266 32.31 -1.14 -12.57
N GLU A 267 32.47 -0.35 -13.64
CA GLU A 267 32.75 -0.83 -15.00
C GLU A 267 31.76 -1.93 -15.45
N GLY A 268 30.51 -1.81 -14.99
CA GLY A 268 29.46 -2.78 -15.30
C GLY A 268 29.59 -4.10 -14.56
N ARG A 269 30.37 -4.18 -13.48
CA ARG A 269 30.55 -5.39 -12.65
C ARG A 269 30.11 -5.16 -11.21
N CYS A 270 29.55 -6.21 -10.60
CA CYS A 270 29.24 -6.23 -9.17
C CYS A 270 30.52 -6.05 -8.35
N GLU A 271 30.56 -5.08 -7.45
CA GLU A 271 31.73 -4.81 -6.59
C GLU A 271 31.93 -5.89 -5.52
N LEU A 272 30.96 -6.81 -5.31
CA LEU A 272 31.09 -7.92 -4.35
C LEU A 272 31.53 -9.24 -4.99
N CYS A 273 30.90 -9.64 -6.10
CA CYS A 273 31.15 -10.94 -6.73
C CYS A 273 31.85 -10.86 -8.10
N ALA A 274 32.15 -9.66 -8.59
CA ALA A 274 32.77 -9.37 -9.89
C ALA A 274 31.98 -9.83 -11.14
N ARG A 275 30.77 -10.42 -10.97
CA ARG A 275 29.90 -10.77 -12.11
C ARG A 275 29.46 -9.51 -12.86
N PRO A 276 29.44 -9.54 -14.21
CA PRO A 276 28.90 -8.44 -14.99
C PRO A 276 27.39 -8.26 -14.72
N GLY A 277 26.92 -7.02 -14.81
CA GLY A 277 25.49 -6.73 -14.96
C GLY A 277 24.95 -7.28 -16.28
N PHE A 278 23.64 -7.30 -16.44
CA PHE A 278 23.00 -7.78 -17.67
C PHE A 278 22.65 -6.61 -18.61
N LEU A 279 22.56 -6.87 -19.91
CA LEU A 279 22.14 -5.89 -20.90
C LEU A 279 20.62 -5.68 -20.83
N THR A 280 20.22 -4.42 -20.73
CA THR A 280 18.82 -4.01 -20.87
C THR A 280 18.42 -3.96 -22.34
N ALA A 281 17.11 -3.94 -22.61
CA ALA A 281 16.57 -3.74 -23.96
C ALA A 281 17.03 -2.41 -24.60
N ALA A 282 17.42 -1.43 -23.79
CA ALA A 282 17.98 -0.15 -24.23
C ALA A 282 19.51 -0.19 -24.46
N GLY A 283 20.14 -1.37 -24.37
CA GLY A 283 21.57 -1.55 -24.60
C GLY A 283 22.49 -1.12 -23.45
N SER A 284 21.94 -0.66 -22.32
CA SER A 284 22.72 -0.29 -21.13
C SER A 284 22.93 -1.49 -20.20
N ILE A 285 24.06 -1.53 -19.48
CA ILE A 285 24.34 -2.54 -18.45
C ILE A 285 23.59 -2.20 -17.16
N TYR A 286 22.86 -3.16 -16.60
CA TYR A 286 22.07 -3.00 -15.38
C TYR A 286 22.80 -3.50 -14.13
N LEU A 287 22.89 -2.63 -13.12
CA LEU A 287 23.34 -2.91 -11.75
C LEU A 287 22.50 -2.05 -10.78
N GLU A 288 22.48 -2.45 -9.51
CA GLU A 288 21.73 -1.79 -8.44
C GLU A 288 22.70 -1.13 -7.45
N THR A 289 22.46 0.14 -7.09
CA THR A 289 23.29 0.87 -6.11
C THR A 289 22.76 0.69 -4.69
N HIS A 290 23.65 0.33 -3.77
CA HIS A 290 23.32 -0.04 -2.39
C HIS A 290 24.15 0.76 -1.37
N HIS A 291 23.49 1.36 -0.37
CA HIS A 291 24.18 1.96 0.78
C HIS A 291 24.55 0.88 1.80
N VAL A 292 25.84 0.73 2.10
CA VAL A 292 26.33 -0.31 3.01
C VAL A 292 25.95 -0.02 4.46
N LEU A 293 26.16 1.23 4.91
CA LEU A 293 25.48 1.77 6.09
C LEU A 293 24.18 2.45 5.62
N PRO A 294 22.99 1.97 6.03
CA PRO A 294 21.72 2.54 5.58
C PRO A 294 21.59 4.03 5.92
N LEU A 295 20.92 4.79 5.04
CA LEU A 295 20.63 6.22 5.29
C LEU A 295 19.80 6.45 6.56
N ALA A 296 18.99 5.46 6.97
CA ALA A 296 18.20 5.48 8.21
C ALA A 296 19.07 5.32 9.47
N GLU A 297 20.28 4.78 9.32
CA GLU A 297 21.28 4.58 10.39
C GLU A 297 22.43 5.61 10.25
N ASP A 298 22.09 6.81 9.80
CA ASP A 298 23.04 7.91 9.58
C ASP A 298 24.14 7.66 8.54
N GLY A 299 23.96 6.67 7.65
CA GLY A 299 24.88 6.44 6.53
C GLY A 299 25.03 7.67 5.63
N PRO A 300 26.25 8.05 5.21
CA PRO A 300 26.45 9.16 4.29
C PRO A 300 26.01 8.77 2.88
N ASP A 301 25.39 9.70 2.17
CA ASP A 301 25.12 9.57 0.74
C ASP A 301 26.35 9.99 -0.08
N HIS A 302 27.40 9.16 0.02
CA HIS A 302 28.71 9.41 -0.55
C HIS A 302 29.31 8.12 -1.12
N GLU A 303 30.23 8.23 -2.08
CA GLU A 303 30.85 7.06 -2.75
C GLU A 303 31.57 6.11 -1.80
N SER A 304 32.03 6.61 -0.66
CA SER A 304 32.65 5.83 0.41
C SER A 304 31.67 4.93 1.20
N ASN A 305 30.37 5.03 0.94
CA ASN A 305 29.32 4.25 1.60
C ASN A 305 28.32 3.60 0.62
N VAL A 306 28.49 3.79 -0.69
CA VAL A 306 27.59 3.25 -1.72
C VAL A 306 28.36 2.31 -2.63
N VAL A 307 27.80 1.15 -2.96
CA VAL A 307 28.38 0.14 -3.86
C VAL A 307 27.44 -0.22 -5.02
N ALA A 308 28.00 -0.67 -6.14
CA ALA A 308 27.25 -1.26 -7.25
C ALA A 308 27.20 -2.79 -7.11
N LEU A 309 25.99 -3.35 -7.07
CA LEU A 309 25.75 -4.79 -6.91
C LEU A 309 24.92 -5.34 -8.07
N CYS A 310 25.12 -6.63 -8.38
CA CYS A 310 24.17 -7.33 -9.24
C CYS A 310 22.84 -7.55 -8.51
N PRO A 311 21.71 -7.76 -9.21
CA PRO A 311 20.40 -7.92 -8.56
C PRO A 311 20.39 -9.02 -7.50
N GLU A 312 21.08 -10.12 -7.76
CA GLU A 312 21.21 -11.25 -6.83
C GLU A 312 21.90 -10.82 -5.51
N ASP A 313 23.10 -10.23 -5.60
CA ASP A 313 23.83 -9.81 -4.40
C ASP A 313 23.16 -8.63 -3.70
N HIS A 314 22.47 -7.76 -4.44
CA HIS A 314 21.69 -6.69 -3.83
C HIS A 314 20.52 -7.24 -3.00
N ARG A 315 19.81 -8.24 -3.53
CA ARG A 315 18.75 -8.93 -2.77
C ARG A 315 19.30 -9.70 -1.58
N ARG A 316 20.42 -10.40 -1.73
CA ARG A 316 21.11 -11.07 -0.62
C ARG A 316 21.58 -10.09 0.47
N ALA A 317 22.03 -8.89 0.10
CA ALA A 317 22.39 -7.85 1.06
C ALA A 317 21.19 -7.36 1.89
N HIS A 318 19.97 -7.39 1.34
CA HIS A 318 18.75 -7.06 2.07
C HIS A 318 18.15 -8.23 2.87
N TYR A 319 18.11 -9.42 2.28
CA TYR A 319 17.28 -10.54 2.77
C TYR A 319 18.05 -11.85 3.03
N GLY A 320 19.31 -11.95 2.61
CA GLY A 320 20.13 -13.16 2.75
C GLY A 320 20.46 -13.48 4.20
N ALA A 321 20.63 -14.77 4.51
CA ALA A 321 21.03 -15.23 5.84
C ALA A 321 22.40 -14.65 6.25
N GLU A 322 23.25 -14.40 5.27
CA GLU A 322 24.60 -13.87 5.38
C GLU A 322 24.69 -12.34 5.28
N ARG A 323 23.57 -11.60 5.33
CA ARG A 323 23.54 -10.14 5.12
C ARG A 323 24.53 -9.35 5.99
N LEU A 324 24.73 -9.77 7.25
CA LEU A 324 25.66 -9.11 8.18
C LEU A 324 27.11 -9.33 7.74
N ALA A 325 27.47 -10.57 7.39
CA ALA A 325 28.79 -10.89 6.86
C ALA A 325 29.05 -10.21 5.49
N MET A 326 28.01 -10.05 4.67
CA MET A 326 28.10 -9.28 3.43
C MET A 326 28.35 -7.80 3.70
N ALA A 327 27.63 -7.19 4.65
CA ALA A 327 27.84 -5.80 5.04
C ALA A 327 29.27 -5.54 5.51
N GLU A 328 29.83 -6.41 6.36
CA GLU A 328 31.22 -6.31 6.82
C GLU A 328 32.24 -6.37 5.67
N ARG A 329 32.05 -7.28 4.71
CA ARG A 329 32.90 -7.40 3.53
C ARG A 329 32.83 -6.16 2.65
N LEU A 330 31.64 -5.61 2.43
CA LEU A 330 31.43 -4.39 1.66
C LEU A 330 32.05 -3.17 2.36
N SER A 331 31.93 -3.08 3.69
CA SER A 331 32.58 -2.04 4.48
C SER A 331 34.11 -2.17 4.46
N ALA A 332 34.67 -3.38 4.45
CA ALA A 332 36.11 -3.60 4.30
C ALA A 332 36.59 -3.13 2.92
N LEU A 333 35.90 -3.52 1.85
CA LEU A 333 36.21 -3.10 0.48
C LEU A 333 36.20 -1.58 0.32
N LEU A 334 35.19 -0.91 0.88
CA LEU A 334 35.10 0.55 0.83
C LEU A 334 36.18 1.24 1.65
N ARG A 335 36.59 0.69 2.81
CA ARG A 335 37.70 1.23 3.63
C ARG A 335 39.05 1.11 2.92
N GLU A 336 39.28 0.00 2.21
CA GLU A 336 40.49 -0.16 1.40
C GLU A 336 40.52 0.83 0.23
N ARG A 337 39.36 1.10 -0.38
CA ARG A 337 39.25 1.99 -1.54
C ARG A 337 39.24 3.48 -1.19
N PHE A 338 38.68 3.83 -0.03
CA PHE A 338 38.58 5.19 0.50
C PHE A 338 39.20 5.24 1.91
N PRO A 339 40.53 5.18 2.01
CA PRO A 339 41.21 5.37 3.29
C PRO A 339 40.91 6.77 3.85
N ALA A 340 40.87 6.86 5.18
CA ALA A 340 40.50 8.08 5.92
C ALA A 340 41.47 9.24 5.71
#